data_AF-Q2SD77-F1
#
_entry.id   AF-Q2SD77-F1
#
_cell.length_a   1.000
_cell.length_b   1.000
_cell.length_c   1.000
_cell.angle_alpha   90.00
_cell.angle_beta   90.00
_cell.angle_gamma   90.00
#
_symmetry.space_group_name_H-M   'P 1'
#
loop_
_entity.id
_entity.type
_entity.pdbx_description
1 polymer ?
#
loop_
_entity_poly.entity_id
_entity_poly.type
_entity_poly.pdbx_seq_one_letter_code
_entity_poly.pdbx_strand_id
1 'polypeptide(L)'
;MTKMSNETPSSHVQTDSQPERGNPLKFIIGALATAAALMAINTAITASTIGRPTASSQTLCDQVNARIELAERMQGPNLLLIGGSGVRAGFSAQMLSDELNLNALNFGLQASMGPDLTLSEARRALKPGDTALLAFEYPQYKHDSWNPIELNYGMGCAATWFKQKPLQDIVEGLMATDLTRIVDVWRFASKDNKQLNTFDSNEHGDRLPESFPAVSDKVKRRLSLYQPVNIGIDTESRGAQAIKAFVEYARANNIKVYATWPNTIDFPEYRKTSGFQQIKEFYANLGVQMIGEPQLGLYPTTAFYDTQYHLDYAAIKKRTQDFITALRQEHIDFAASQGG
;
A
#
# COMPACT_ATOMS: atom_id res chain seq x y z
N MET A 1 54.25 91.60 21.68
CA MET A 1 54.19 90.24 22.27
C MET A 1 52.73 89.99 22.61
N THR A 2 51.98 89.05 22.05
CA THR A 2 52.29 87.86 21.24
C THR A 2 51.04 87.50 20.43
N LYS A 3 51.27 86.93 19.25
CA LYS A 3 50.32 86.44 18.24
C LYS A 3 49.57 85.17 18.70
N MET A 4 48.59 84.79 17.86
CA MET A 4 47.96 83.47 17.64
C MET A 4 46.63 83.27 18.38
N SER A 5 45.57 82.72 17.81
CA SER A 5 45.24 82.27 16.44
C SER A 5 43.75 81.96 16.45
N ASN A 6 43.02 82.36 15.40
CA ASN A 6 41.62 81.95 15.20
C ASN A 6 41.57 80.49 14.74
N GLU A 7 40.90 79.64 15.52
CA GLU A 7 40.39 78.34 15.05
C GLU A 7 38.86 78.35 15.12
N THR A 8 38.25 78.14 13.96
CA THR A 8 36.81 77.97 13.77
C THR A 8 36.47 76.50 13.99
N PRO A 9 35.48 76.13 14.82
CA PRO A 9 35.05 74.74 14.91
C PRO A 9 34.23 74.41 13.67
N SER A 10 34.75 73.49 12.83
CA SER A 10 33.99 72.82 11.77
C SER A 10 32.84 72.04 12.40
N SER A 11 31.60 72.48 12.17
CA SER A 11 30.40 71.71 12.48
C SER A 11 30.23 70.61 11.44
N HIS A 12 30.87 69.46 11.66
CA HIS A 12 30.47 68.22 11.01
C HIS A 12 29.08 67.82 11.51
N VAL A 13 28.05 68.25 10.78
CA VAL A 13 26.71 67.67 10.86
C VAL A 13 26.84 66.25 10.35
N GLN A 14 26.96 65.31 11.29
CA GLN A 14 26.80 63.89 11.03
C GLN A 14 25.33 63.67 10.68
N THR A 15 25.03 63.60 9.38
CA THR A 15 23.70 63.20 8.92
C THR A 15 23.47 61.77 9.39
N ASP A 16 22.68 61.64 10.44
CA ASP A 16 22.20 60.36 10.95
C ASP A 16 21.37 59.73 9.81
N SER A 17 22.00 58.85 9.02
CA SER A 17 21.32 58.11 7.97
C SER A 17 20.34 57.17 8.67
N GLN A 18 19.08 57.60 8.78
CA GLN A 18 17.96 56.74 9.14
C GLN A 18 18.12 55.47 8.29
N PRO A 19 18.26 54.26 8.90
CA PRO A 19 18.39 53.05 8.13
C PRO A 19 17.18 52.97 7.21
N GLU A 20 17.40 52.95 5.90
CA GLU A 20 16.33 52.75 4.93
C GLU A 20 15.52 51.54 5.39
N ARG A 21 14.27 51.76 5.81
CA ARG A 21 13.36 50.63 6.09
C ARG A 21 13.22 49.88 4.78
N GLY A 22 13.90 48.73 4.69
CA GLY A 22 13.86 47.88 3.52
C GLY A 22 12.42 47.65 3.08
N ASN A 23 12.16 47.75 1.78
CA ASN A 23 10.81 47.62 1.25
C ASN A 23 10.25 46.22 1.64
N PRO A 24 9.22 46.15 2.49
CA PRO A 24 8.73 44.88 3.02
C PRO A 24 8.21 43.96 1.90
N LEU A 25 7.70 44.54 0.81
CA LEU A 25 7.29 43.78 -0.37
C LEU A 25 8.49 43.12 -1.07
N LYS A 26 9.64 43.79 -1.18
CA LYS A 26 10.86 43.19 -1.75
C LYS A 26 11.38 42.05 -0.87
N PHE A 27 11.32 42.21 0.45
CA PHE A 27 11.70 41.15 1.38
C PHE A 27 10.76 39.93 1.26
N ILE A 28 9.43 40.15 1.24
CA ILE A 28 8.44 39.07 1.07
C ILE A 28 8.62 38.35 -0.27
N ILE A 29 8.80 39.09 -1.37
CA ILE A 29 9.06 38.50 -2.70
C ILE A 29 10.35 37.67 -2.67
N GLY A 30 11.43 38.19 -2.08
CA GLY A 30 12.69 37.47 -1.95
C GLY A 30 12.57 36.19 -1.12
N ALA A 31 11.83 36.25 0.00
CA ALA A 31 11.57 35.09 0.84
C ALA A 31 10.75 34.02 0.11
N LEU A 32 9.69 34.41 -0.59
CA LEU A 32 8.86 33.50 -1.39
C LEU A 32 9.64 32.86 -2.53
N ALA A 33 10.46 33.65 -3.25
CA ALA A 33 11.31 33.14 -4.31
C ALA A 33 12.35 32.14 -3.78
N THR A 34 12.95 32.43 -2.63
CA THR A 34 13.92 31.53 -1.98
C THR A 34 13.24 30.22 -1.55
N ALA A 35 12.07 30.30 -0.93
CA ALA A 35 11.29 29.11 -0.55
C ALA A 35 10.91 28.26 -1.77
N ALA A 36 10.45 28.89 -2.85
CA ALA A 36 10.13 28.20 -4.10
C ALA A 36 11.38 27.53 -4.73
N ALA A 37 12.54 28.19 -4.70
CA ALA A 37 13.79 27.63 -5.22
C ALA A 37 14.24 26.42 -4.39
N LEU A 38 14.21 26.52 -3.06
CA LEU A 38 14.56 25.40 -2.17
C LEU A 38 13.60 24.21 -2.36
N MET A 39 12.30 24.48 -2.53
CA MET A 39 11.31 23.46 -2.81
C MET A 39 11.59 22.77 -4.15
N ALA A 40 11.87 23.53 -5.22
CA ALA A 40 12.22 22.97 -6.52
C ALA A 40 13.51 22.12 -6.47
N ILE A 41 14.52 22.58 -5.74
CA ILE A 41 15.76 21.82 -5.51
C ILE A 41 15.45 20.52 -4.77
N ASN A 42 14.66 20.57 -3.68
CA ASN A 42 14.25 19.39 -2.94
C ASN A 42 13.52 18.38 -3.84
N THR A 43 12.51 18.83 -4.58
CA THR A 43 11.76 17.99 -5.53
C THR A 43 12.68 17.36 -6.58
N ALA A 44 13.63 18.11 -7.14
CA ALA A 44 14.57 17.60 -8.13
C ALA A 44 15.53 16.56 -7.55
N ILE A 45 16.07 16.79 -6.35
CA ILE A 45 16.94 15.83 -5.67
C ILE A 45 16.15 14.54 -5.36
N THR A 46 14.95 14.65 -4.81
CA THR A 46 14.11 13.48 -4.53
C THR A 46 13.73 12.74 -5.81
N ALA A 47 13.43 13.44 -6.91
CA ALA A 47 13.17 12.84 -8.21
C ALA A 47 14.36 12.03 -8.74
N SER A 48 15.59 12.42 -8.42
CA SER A 48 16.80 11.66 -8.78
C SER A 48 16.90 10.27 -8.12
N THR A 49 16.08 10.02 -7.10
CA THR A 49 15.99 8.72 -6.40
C THR A 49 14.96 7.76 -7.03
N ILE A 50 14.21 8.20 -8.05
CA ILE A 50 13.27 7.33 -8.76
C ILE A 50 14.04 6.26 -9.53
N GLY A 51 13.59 5.01 -9.44
CA GLY A 51 14.27 3.82 -9.96
C GLY A 51 15.44 3.34 -9.10
N ARG A 52 15.63 3.92 -7.90
CA ARG A 52 16.69 3.53 -6.97
C ARG A 52 16.08 3.00 -5.68
N PRO A 53 16.22 1.69 -5.38
CA PRO A 53 15.68 1.13 -4.16
C PRO A 53 16.47 1.59 -2.93
N THR A 54 15.78 1.61 -1.79
CA THR A 54 16.37 1.60 -0.45
C THR A 54 16.43 0.17 0.07
N ALA A 55 17.13 -0.07 1.18
CA ALA A 55 17.13 -1.40 1.80
C ALA A 55 15.72 -1.88 2.15
N SER A 56 14.86 -1.00 2.67
CA SER A 56 13.49 -1.34 3.02
C SER A 56 12.60 -1.59 1.81
N SER A 57 12.74 -0.80 0.72
CA SER A 57 11.98 -1.08 -0.50
C SER A 57 12.46 -2.34 -1.19
N GLN A 58 13.77 -2.64 -1.15
CA GLN A 58 14.33 -3.85 -1.75
C GLN A 58 13.81 -5.12 -1.09
N THR A 59 13.72 -5.18 0.24
CA THR A 59 13.11 -6.34 0.91
C THR A 59 11.68 -6.60 0.44
N LEU A 60 10.90 -5.54 0.22
CA LEU A 60 9.55 -5.67 -0.32
C LEU A 60 9.57 -6.06 -1.81
N CYS A 61 10.51 -5.52 -2.60
CA CYS A 61 10.77 -5.91 -3.99
C CYS A 61 10.99 -7.42 -4.12
N ASP A 62 11.88 -7.96 -3.29
CA ASP A 62 12.23 -9.38 -3.31
C ASP A 62 10.99 -10.23 -2.99
N GLN A 63 10.16 -9.81 -2.03
CA GLN A 63 8.91 -10.50 -1.68
C GLN A 63 7.82 -10.43 -2.76
N VAL A 64 7.72 -9.32 -3.48
CA VAL A 64 6.77 -9.16 -4.59
C VAL A 64 7.23 -9.96 -5.80
N ASN A 65 8.51 -9.81 -6.18
CA ASN A 65 9.07 -10.53 -7.33
C ASN A 65 9.05 -12.05 -7.12
N ALA A 66 9.34 -12.55 -5.91
CA ALA A 66 9.22 -13.98 -5.61
C ALA A 66 7.79 -14.52 -5.86
N ARG A 67 6.75 -13.75 -5.54
CA ARG A 67 5.36 -14.12 -5.83
C ARG A 67 5.04 -14.08 -7.32
N ILE A 68 5.56 -13.09 -8.03
CA ILE A 68 5.43 -13.01 -9.50
C ILE A 68 6.11 -14.22 -10.15
N GLU A 69 7.31 -14.58 -9.70
CA GLU A 69 8.03 -15.76 -10.19
C GLU A 69 7.28 -17.06 -9.91
N LEU A 70 6.59 -17.19 -8.76
CA LEU A 70 5.70 -18.33 -8.50
C LEU A 70 4.56 -18.36 -9.52
N ALA A 71 3.89 -17.23 -9.76
CA ALA A 71 2.80 -17.12 -10.73
C ALA A 71 3.26 -17.47 -12.16
N GLU A 72 4.47 -17.06 -12.53
CA GLU A 72 5.07 -17.36 -13.84
C GLU A 72 5.27 -18.87 -14.04
N ARG A 73 5.70 -19.59 -12.99
CA ARG A 73 5.97 -21.04 -13.02
C ARG A 73 4.71 -21.90 -13.02
N MET A 74 3.58 -21.39 -12.56
CA MET A 74 2.30 -22.12 -12.56
C MET A 74 1.80 -22.36 -13.98
N GLN A 75 1.38 -23.61 -14.26
CA GLN A 75 0.84 -24.02 -15.54
C GLN A 75 -0.69 -24.09 -15.49
N GLY A 76 -1.34 -23.46 -16.45
CA GLY A 76 -2.81 -23.40 -16.51
C GLY A 76 -3.38 -22.15 -15.84
N PRO A 77 -4.70 -22.00 -15.90
CA PRO A 77 -5.41 -20.86 -15.32
C PRO A 77 -5.43 -20.92 -13.79
N ASN A 78 -5.06 -19.79 -13.17
CA ASN A 78 -4.73 -19.73 -11.75
C ASN A 78 -5.78 -18.90 -10.98
N LEU A 79 -6.03 -19.28 -9.73
CA LEU A 79 -6.71 -18.45 -8.74
C LEU A 79 -5.66 -17.61 -8.00
N LEU A 80 -5.61 -16.31 -8.29
CA LEU A 80 -4.72 -15.37 -7.60
C LEU A 80 -5.48 -14.67 -6.47
N LEU A 81 -5.07 -14.90 -5.22
CA LEU A 81 -5.61 -14.22 -4.05
C LEU A 81 -4.91 -12.87 -3.90
N ILE A 82 -5.63 -11.76 -4.07
CA ILE A 82 -5.04 -10.42 -4.13
C ILE A 82 -5.60 -9.54 -3.01
N GLY A 83 -4.69 -8.90 -2.28
CA GLY A 83 -5.05 -7.93 -1.26
C GLY A 83 -3.86 -7.51 -0.40
N GLY A 84 -4.17 -6.86 0.72
CA GLY A 84 -3.18 -6.48 1.72
C GLY A 84 -2.64 -7.66 2.52
N SER A 85 -2.09 -7.34 3.69
CA SER A 85 -1.45 -8.34 4.54
C SER A 85 -2.47 -9.26 5.19
N GLY A 86 -3.75 -8.88 5.22
CA GLY A 86 -4.87 -9.76 5.55
C GLY A 86 -4.98 -10.96 4.61
N VAL A 87 -4.76 -10.82 3.30
CA VAL A 87 -4.72 -11.98 2.38
C VAL A 87 -3.49 -12.85 2.66
N ARG A 88 -2.34 -12.21 2.84
CA ARG A 88 -1.06 -12.89 3.15
C ARG A 88 -1.12 -13.73 4.43
N ALA A 89 -1.97 -13.34 5.38
CA ALA A 89 -2.17 -14.00 6.66
C ALA A 89 -3.64 -14.35 6.92
N GLY A 90 -4.38 -14.74 5.88
CA GLY A 90 -5.82 -15.01 5.98
C GLY A 90 -6.32 -16.15 5.11
N PHE A 91 -5.52 -16.66 4.17
CA PHE A 91 -5.88 -17.80 3.34
C PHE A 91 -4.73 -18.77 3.21
N SER A 92 -5.05 -20.05 3.01
CA SER A 92 -4.11 -21.02 2.46
C SER A 92 -4.46 -21.29 1.01
N ALA A 93 -3.63 -20.78 0.10
CA ALA A 93 -3.70 -21.10 -1.32
C ALA A 93 -3.39 -22.57 -1.59
N GLN A 94 -2.53 -23.21 -0.79
CA GLN A 94 -2.31 -24.66 -0.88
C GLN A 94 -3.61 -25.44 -0.64
N MET A 95 -4.30 -25.16 0.48
CA MET A 95 -5.56 -25.83 0.80
C MET A 95 -6.65 -25.55 -0.24
N LEU A 96 -6.72 -24.34 -0.80
CA LEU A 96 -7.64 -24.05 -1.91
C LEU A 96 -7.29 -24.87 -3.16
N SER A 97 -6.00 -25.04 -3.45
CA SER A 97 -5.56 -25.83 -4.60
C SER A 97 -5.96 -27.29 -4.45
N ASP A 98 -5.72 -27.87 -3.28
CA ASP A 98 -6.04 -29.26 -2.97
C ASP A 98 -7.56 -29.53 -3.00
N GLU A 99 -8.36 -28.65 -2.39
CA GLU A 99 -9.81 -28.86 -2.21
C GLU A 99 -10.66 -28.49 -3.42
N LEU A 100 -10.15 -27.62 -4.31
CA LEU A 100 -10.85 -27.15 -5.50
C LEU A 100 -10.22 -27.70 -6.80
N ASN A 101 -9.15 -28.50 -6.70
CA ASN A 101 -8.43 -29.07 -7.84
C ASN A 101 -8.06 -28.03 -8.90
N LEU A 102 -7.47 -26.93 -8.45
CA LEU A 102 -7.01 -25.80 -9.28
C LEU A 102 -5.66 -25.30 -8.76
N ASN A 103 -5.00 -24.42 -9.51
CA ASN A 103 -3.77 -23.80 -9.05
C ASN A 103 -4.09 -22.46 -8.36
N ALA A 104 -3.95 -22.38 -7.04
CA ALA A 104 -4.10 -21.12 -6.31
C ALA A 104 -2.75 -20.57 -5.84
N LEU A 105 -2.63 -19.24 -5.82
CA LEU A 105 -1.47 -18.52 -5.35
C LEU A 105 -1.86 -17.38 -4.41
N ASN A 106 -1.22 -17.34 -3.25
CA ASN A 106 -1.36 -16.28 -2.27
C ASN A 106 -0.52 -15.06 -2.67
N PHE A 107 -1.16 -14.13 -3.37
CA PHE A 107 -0.59 -12.83 -3.77
C PHE A 107 -0.93 -11.72 -2.77
N GLY A 108 -1.07 -12.06 -1.49
CA GLY A 108 -1.21 -11.07 -0.43
C GLY A 108 0.07 -10.25 -0.26
N LEU A 109 -0.02 -8.94 -0.39
CA LEU A 109 1.10 -8.01 -0.27
C LEU A 109 1.01 -7.20 1.04
N GLN A 110 1.85 -6.17 1.20
CA GLN A 110 1.76 -5.29 2.35
C GLN A 110 0.58 -4.31 2.19
N ALA A 111 -0.29 -4.22 3.20
CA ALA A 111 -1.49 -3.36 3.16
C ALA A 111 -1.20 -1.89 2.79
N SER A 112 -0.09 -1.35 3.31
CA SER A 112 0.35 0.02 3.05
C SER A 112 0.79 0.28 1.62
N MET A 113 0.88 -0.73 0.74
CA MET A 113 1.03 -0.48 -0.69
C MET A 113 -0.25 0.13 -1.29
N GLY A 114 -1.41 -0.08 -0.67
CA GLY A 114 -2.69 0.41 -1.18
C GLY A 114 -3.18 -0.38 -2.41
N PRO A 115 -4.46 -0.24 -2.78
CA PRO A 115 -5.02 -1.01 -3.89
C PRO A 115 -4.33 -0.75 -5.23
N ASP A 116 -4.01 0.50 -5.58
CA ASP A 116 -3.42 0.87 -6.87
C ASP A 116 -2.10 0.14 -7.13
N LEU A 117 -1.15 0.25 -6.21
CA LEU A 117 0.14 -0.39 -6.34
C LEU A 117 0.01 -1.92 -6.24
N THR A 118 -0.77 -2.44 -5.29
CA THR A 118 -1.00 -3.89 -5.16
C THR A 118 -1.59 -4.49 -6.44
N LEU A 119 -2.57 -3.83 -7.05
CA LEU A 119 -3.20 -4.28 -8.29
C LEU A 119 -2.24 -4.11 -9.48
N SER A 120 -1.44 -3.05 -9.52
CA SER A 120 -0.41 -2.89 -10.54
C SER A 120 0.61 -4.04 -10.53
N GLU A 121 0.99 -4.52 -9.34
CA GLU A 121 1.88 -5.68 -9.22
C GLU A 121 1.17 -6.99 -9.58
N ALA A 122 -0.09 -7.16 -9.17
CA ALA A 122 -0.88 -8.34 -9.53
C ALA A 122 -1.05 -8.48 -11.05
N ARG A 123 -1.15 -7.36 -11.79
CA ARG A 123 -1.18 -7.37 -13.27
C ARG A 123 0.07 -7.95 -13.92
N ARG A 124 1.21 -7.99 -13.22
CA ARG A 124 2.44 -8.64 -13.69
C ARG A 124 2.40 -10.16 -13.51
N ALA A 125 1.58 -10.65 -12.58
CA ALA A 125 1.43 -12.08 -12.27
C ALA A 125 0.27 -12.74 -13.03
N LEU A 126 -0.78 -11.99 -13.32
CA LEU A 126 -1.99 -12.47 -13.99
C LEU A 126 -1.79 -12.72 -15.48
N LYS A 127 -2.38 -13.81 -15.97
CA LYS A 127 -2.42 -14.23 -17.37
C LYS A 127 -3.88 -14.31 -17.86
N PRO A 128 -4.14 -14.21 -19.17
CA PRO A 128 -5.48 -14.48 -19.71
C PRO A 128 -5.98 -15.88 -19.30
N GLY A 129 -7.23 -15.96 -18.84
CA GLY A 129 -7.85 -17.16 -18.28
C GLY A 129 -7.75 -17.29 -16.77
N ASP A 130 -6.91 -16.49 -16.10
CA ASP A 130 -6.81 -16.49 -14.65
C ASP A 130 -8.07 -15.93 -13.97
N THR A 131 -8.21 -16.24 -12.68
CA THR A 131 -9.19 -15.67 -11.78
C THR A 131 -8.49 -14.86 -10.68
N ALA A 132 -8.84 -13.59 -10.55
CA ALA A 132 -8.45 -12.71 -9.47
C ALA A 132 -9.53 -12.74 -8.37
N LEU A 133 -9.14 -13.10 -7.14
CA LEU A 133 -9.99 -12.98 -5.95
C LEU A 133 -9.50 -11.81 -5.09
N LEU A 134 -10.27 -10.74 -5.05
CA LEU A 134 -9.95 -9.52 -4.31
C LEU A 134 -10.45 -9.59 -2.87
N ALA A 135 -9.57 -9.32 -1.89
CA ALA A 135 -9.94 -9.19 -0.49
C ALA A 135 -9.13 -8.07 0.19
N PHE A 136 -9.49 -6.82 -0.12
CA PHE A 136 -8.86 -5.63 0.46
C PHE A 136 -9.37 -5.34 1.87
N GLU A 137 -8.45 -4.88 2.73
CA GLU A 137 -8.74 -4.47 4.10
C GLU A 137 -9.62 -3.21 4.11
N TYR A 138 -10.49 -3.07 5.12
CA TYR A 138 -11.51 -2.01 5.10
C TYR A 138 -10.97 -0.57 4.92
N PRO A 139 -9.84 -0.16 5.55
CA PRO A 139 -9.26 1.16 5.32
C PRO A 139 -8.85 1.43 3.86
N GLN A 140 -8.56 0.39 3.07
CA GLN A 140 -8.07 0.53 1.71
C GLN A 140 -9.17 1.02 0.74
N TYR A 141 -10.46 0.85 1.07
CA TYR A 141 -11.59 1.41 0.32
C TYR A 141 -11.76 2.92 0.49
N LYS A 142 -10.97 3.54 1.38
CA LYS A 142 -10.92 4.99 1.61
C LYS A 142 -9.51 5.55 1.47
N HIS A 143 -8.60 4.76 0.89
CA HIS A 143 -7.20 5.16 0.71
C HIS A 143 -7.10 6.23 -0.37
N ASP A 144 -6.67 7.43 0.01
CA ASP A 144 -6.62 8.59 -0.90
C ASP A 144 -5.32 9.40 -0.83
N SER A 145 -4.42 9.06 0.08
CA SER A 145 -3.17 9.80 0.32
C SER A 145 -1.96 8.90 0.20
N TRP A 146 -0.84 9.45 -0.29
CA TRP A 146 0.44 8.78 -0.23
C TRP A 146 0.80 8.35 1.21
N ASN A 147 1.48 7.22 1.32
CA ASN A 147 2.11 6.82 2.56
C ASN A 147 3.58 6.44 2.33
N PRO A 148 4.42 6.41 3.39
CA PRO A 148 5.85 6.19 3.24
C PRO A 148 6.21 4.85 2.57
N ILE A 149 5.42 3.79 2.77
CA ILE A 149 5.69 2.48 2.16
C ILE A 149 5.39 2.51 0.66
N GLU A 150 4.23 3.04 0.29
CA GLU A 150 3.81 3.19 -1.11
C GLU A 150 4.79 4.05 -1.90
N LEU A 151 5.22 5.19 -1.36
CA LEU A 151 6.22 6.06 -1.99
C LEU A 151 7.59 5.37 -2.09
N ASN A 152 8.04 4.74 -1.00
CA ASN A 152 9.36 4.14 -0.96
C ASN A 152 9.49 2.96 -1.94
N TYR A 153 8.46 2.11 -2.02
CA TYR A 153 8.37 1.02 -2.99
C TYR A 153 8.10 1.52 -4.41
N GLY A 154 7.13 2.42 -4.57
CA GLY A 154 6.77 3.00 -5.86
C GLY A 154 7.94 3.67 -6.56
N MET A 155 8.70 4.49 -5.84
CA MET A 155 9.89 5.14 -6.39
C MET A 155 11.08 4.20 -6.52
N GLY A 156 11.20 3.15 -5.70
CA GLY A 156 12.34 2.24 -5.71
C GLY A 156 12.22 1.10 -6.72
N CYS A 157 11.10 0.39 -6.66
CA CYS A 157 10.89 -0.93 -7.25
C CYS A 157 9.84 -0.88 -8.36
N ALA A 158 8.78 -0.09 -8.18
CA ALA A 158 7.73 0.12 -9.18
C ALA A 158 7.85 1.48 -9.89
N ALA A 159 9.08 1.88 -10.23
CA ALA A 159 9.35 3.22 -10.76
C ALA A 159 8.58 3.53 -12.06
N THR A 160 8.30 2.51 -12.88
CA THR A 160 7.47 2.65 -14.09
C THR A 160 6.04 3.01 -13.73
N TRP A 161 5.46 2.35 -12.72
CA TRP A 161 4.12 2.68 -12.20
C TRP A 161 4.07 4.10 -11.63
N PHE A 162 5.09 4.49 -10.85
CA PHE A 162 5.15 5.84 -10.27
C PHE A 162 5.22 6.93 -11.35
N LYS A 163 6.03 6.71 -12.40
CA LYS A 163 6.18 7.65 -13.52
C LYS A 163 4.94 7.75 -14.42
N GLN A 164 4.01 6.81 -14.33
CA GLN A 164 2.76 6.82 -15.10
C GLN A 164 1.63 7.59 -14.40
N LYS A 165 1.85 8.05 -13.16
CA LYS A 165 0.84 8.84 -12.43
C LYS A 165 0.65 10.22 -13.04
N PRO A 166 -0.53 10.84 -12.85
CA PRO A 166 -0.74 12.25 -13.14
C PRO A 166 0.38 13.12 -12.54
N LEU A 167 0.77 14.19 -13.25
CA LEU A 167 1.87 15.06 -12.81
C LEU A 167 1.65 15.61 -11.39
N GLN A 168 0.41 15.93 -11.03
CA GLN A 168 0.04 16.38 -9.69
C GLN A 168 0.39 15.34 -8.61
N ASP A 169 0.10 14.05 -8.87
CA ASP A 169 0.34 12.96 -7.92
C ASP A 169 1.85 12.68 -7.80
N ILE A 170 2.60 12.80 -8.92
CA ILE A 170 4.07 12.71 -8.91
C ILE A 170 4.65 13.83 -8.04
N VAL A 171 4.23 15.07 -8.24
CA VAL A 171 4.73 16.22 -7.47
C VAL A 171 4.35 16.10 -6.00
N GLU A 172 3.10 15.73 -5.69
CA GLU A 172 2.65 15.44 -4.32
C GLU A 172 3.52 14.37 -3.67
N GLY A 173 3.74 13.25 -4.35
CA GLY A 173 4.54 12.14 -3.83
C GLY A 173 6.01 12.50 -3.60
N LEU A 174 6.61 13.29 -4.50
CA LEU A 174 7.97 13.79 -4.34
C LEU A 174 8.10 14.75 -3.14
N MET A 175 7.09 15.59 -2.89
CA MET A 175 7.08 16.49 -1.74
C MET A 175 6.77 15.77 -0.42
N ALA A 176 5.97 14.69 -0.48
CA ALA A 176 5.63 13.86 0.68
C ALA A 176 6.75 12.87 1.06
N THR A 177 7.77 12.72 0.22
CA THR A 177 8.88 11.81 0.47
C THR A 177 9.89 12.44 1.44
N ASP A 178 10.24 11.69 2.48
CA ASP A 178 11.24 12.11 3.46
C ASP A 178 12.64 12.24 2.83
N LEU A 179 13.34 13.33 3.16
CA LEU A 179 14.71 13.63 2.71
C LEU A 179 15.73 12.54 3.08
N THR A 180 15.48 11.79 4.14
CA THR A 180 16.29 10.63 4.55
C THR A 180 16.40 9.57 3.45
N ARG A 181 15.43 9.49 2.54
CA ARG A 181 15.46 8.58 1.39
C ARG A 181 16.74 8.74 0.56
N ILE A 182 17.23 9.96 0.35
CA ILE A 182 18.44 10.22 -0.44
C ILE A 182 19.64 9.49 0.18
N VAL A 183 19.77 9.59 1.50
CA VAL A 183 20.82 8.94 2.26
C VAL A 183 20.63 7.42 2.23
N ASP A 184 19.41 6.93 2.34
CA ASP A 184 19.12 5.49 2.34
C ASP A 184 19.37 4.84 0.98
N VAL A 185 19.07 5.53 -0.12
CA VAL A 185 19.45 5.11 -1.47
C VAL A 185 20.95 5.03 -1.62
N TRP A 186 21.69 6.05 -1.16
CA TRP A 186 23.15 6.06 -1.23
C TRP A 186 23.77 4.93 -0.40
N ARG A 187 23.32 4.76 0.86
CA ARG A 187 23.76 3.69 1.76
C ARG A 187 23.47 2.29 1.22
N PHE A 188 22.34 2.13 0.54
CA PHE A 188 22.00 0.83 -0.06
C PHE A 188 22.81 0.57 -1.32
N ALA A 189 23.01 1.60 -2.17
CA ALA A 189 23.81 1.48 -3.39
C ALA A 189 25.28 1.12 -3.11
N SER A 190 25.82 1.50 -1.94
CA SER A 190 27.20 1.22 -1.52
C SER A 190 27.41 -0.17 -0.91
N LYS A 191 26.37 -1.01 -0.78
CA LYS A 191 26.50 -2.39 -0.26
C LYS A 191 26.63 -3.40 -1.40
N ASP A 192 27.55 -4.34 -1.24
CA ASP A 192 27.86 -5.37 -2.25
C ASP A 192 26.80 -6.48 -2.36
N ASN A 193 26.03 -6.73 -1.30
CA ASN A 193 24.98 -7.75 -1.30
C ASN A 193 23.58 -7.11 -1.18
N LYS A 194 22.89 -7.03 -2.32
CA LYS A 194 21.62 -6.30 -2.46
C LYS A 194 20.38 -7.15 -2.23
N GLN A 195 20.49 -8.48 -2.11
CA GLN A 195 19.37 -9.32 -1.68
C GLN A 195 19.31 -9.33 -0.15
N LEU A 196 18.18 -8.90 0.41
CA LEU A 196 18.10 -8.60 1.84
C LEU A 196 17.27 -9.59 2.67
N ASN A 197 16.42 -10.44 2.08
CA ASN A 197 15.84 -11.53 2.87
C ASN A 197 15.11 -12.64 2.10
N THR A 198 14.95 -13.75 2.83
CA THR A 198 14.28 -15.01 2.50
C THR A 198 12.77 -14.85 2.42
N PHE A 199 12.23 -15.09 1.23
CA PHE A 199 10.81 -15.34 1.01
C PHE A 199 10.42 -16.65 1.71
N ASP A 200 9.90 -16.55 2.94
CA ASP A 200 9.51 -17.70 3.77
C ASP A 200 8.06 -18.12 3.49
N SER A 201 7.87 -18.77 2.34
CA SER A 201 6.59 -19.32 1.94
C SER A 201 6.75 -20.57 1.09
N ASN A 202 5.70 -21.38 1.04
CA ASN A 202 5.63 -22.55 0.16
C ASN A 202 5.45 -22.16 -1.32
N GLU A 203 5.32 -23.16 -2.18
CA GLU A 203 5.11 -22.99 -3.64
C GLU A 203 3.78 -22.30 -4.01
N HIS A 204 2.85 -22.16 -3.07
CA HIS A 204 1.59 -21.42 -3.23
C HIS A 204 1.66 -20.01 -2.63
N GLY A 205 2.84 -19.55 -2.20
CA GLY A 205 3.02 -18.22 -1.59
C GLY A 205 2.46 -18.11 -0.17
N ASP A 206 2.01 -19.21 0.43
CA ASP A 206 1.52 -19.26 1.81
C ASP A 206 2.70 -19.25 2.78
N ARG A 207 2.53 -18.51 3.89
CA ARG A 207 3.49 -18.52 4.98
C ARG A 207 3.60 -19.90 5.62
N LEU A 208 4.83 -20.32 5.90
CA LEU A 208 5.06 -21.61 6.54
C LEU A 208 4.58 -21.62 8.01
N PRO A 209 4.08 -22.75 8.53
CA PRO A 209 3.57 -22.87 9.90
C PRO A 209 4.57 -22.41 10.98
N GLU A 210 5.85 -22.72 10.78
CA GLU A 210 6.97 -22.34 11.65
C GLU A 210 7.23 -20.84 11.70
N SER A 211 6.76 -20.07 10.72
CA SER A 211 6.89 -18.62 10.68
C SER A 211 5.90 -17.89 11.60
N PHE A 212 4.93 -18.61 12.20
CA PHE A 212 3.92 -18.02 13.07
C PHE A 212 4.40 -18.00 14.53
N PRO A 213 4.56 -16.82 15.14
CA PRO A 213 5.04 -16.72 16.50
C PRO A 213 3.97 -17.19 17.51
N ALA A 214 4.41 -17.72 18.65
CA ALA A 214 3.53 -17.93 19.78
C ALA A 214 2.94 -16.59 20.28
N VAL A 215 1.64 -16.57 20.54
CA VAL A 215 0.93 -15.36 20.98
C VAL A 215 1.18 -15.11 22.48
N SER A 216 2.15 -14.23 22.78
CA SER A 216 2.42 -13.79 24.16
C SER A 216 1.25 -13.04 24.80
N ASP A 217 1.20 -12.98 26.13
CA ASP A 217 0.14 -12.23 26.84
C ASP A 217 0.18 -10.73 26.53
N LYS A 218 1.35 -10.15 26.23
CA LYS A 218 1.48 -8.77 25.75
C LYS A 218 0.74 -8.57 24.43
N VAL A 219 0.85 -9.53 23.52
CA VAL A 219 0.14 -9.49 22.23
C VAL A 219 -1.36 -9.68 22.43
N LYS A 220 -1.79 -10.64 23.27
CA LYS A 220 -3.21 -10.81 23.62
C LYS A 220 -3.80 -9.52 24.19
N ARG A 221 -3.07 -8.88 25.12
CA ARG A 221 -3.47 -7.58 25.69
C ARG A 221 -3.54 -6.48 24.63
N ARG A 222 -2.61 -6.44 23.67
CA ARG A 222 -2.69 -5.48 22.55
C ARG A 222 -3.89 -5.76 21.65
N LEU A 223 -4.15 -7.03 21.33
CA LEU A 223 -5.29 -7.46 20.50
C LEU A 223 -6.63 -7.09 21.16
N SER A 224 -6.74 -7.21 22.49
CA SER A 224 -7.95 -6.82 23.22
C SER A 224 -8.21 -5.32 23.27
N LEU A 225 -7.26 -4.49 22.85
CA LEU A 225 -7.39 -3.02 22.84
C LEU A 225 -7.81 -2.47 21.47
N TYR A 226 -7.84 -3.31 20.42
CA TYR A 226 -8.35 -2.87 19.12
C TYR A 226 -9.80 -2.40 19.24
N GLN A 227 -10.10 -1.37 18.47
CA GLN A 227 -11.44 -0.83 18.30
C GLN A 227 -11.98 -1.23 16.94
N PRO A 228 -13.31 -1.26 16.76
CA PRO A 228 -13.93 -1.53 15.47
C PRO A 228 -13.34 -0.62 14.38
N VAL A 229 -12.99 -1.19 13.22
CA VAL A 229 -12.57 -0.39 12.08
C VAL A 229 -13.77 0.30 11.44
N ASN A 230 -13.53 1.45 10.81
CA ASN A 230 -14.56 2.11 10.04
C ASN A 230 -14.81 1.33 8.73
N ILE A 231 -15.84 0.49 8.75
CA ILE A 231 -16.28 -0.25 7.58
C ILE A 231 -17.13 0.67 6.71
N GLY A 232 -16.69 0.86 5.48
CA GLY A 232 -17.38 1.63 4.44
C GLY A 232 -16.42 1.93 3.31
N ILE A 233 -16.93 2.60 2.28
CA ILE A 233 -16.19 2.91 1.07
C ILE A 233 -16.38 4.38 0.72
N ASP A 234 -15.33 4.99 0.18
CA ASP A 234 -15.43 6.21 -0.59
C ASP A 234 -15.16 5.84 -2.05
N THR A 235 -16.19 5.89 -2.89
CA THR A 235 -16.09 5.45 -4.30
C THR A 235 -15.17 6.32 -5.12
N GLU A 236 -14.92 7.56 -4.68
CA GLU A 236 -14.03 8.51 -5.37
C GLU A 236 -12.59 8.42 -4.88
N SER A 237 -12.32 7.69 -3.79
CA SER A 237 -10.96 7.50 -3.29
C SER A 237 -10.05 6.83 -4.32
N ARG A 238 -8.74 7.17 -4.31
CA ARG A 238 -7.71 6.50 -5.11
C ARG A 238 -7.80 4.97 -5.03
N GLY A 239 -8.07 4.42 -3.84
CA GLY A 239 -8.23 2.99 -3.60
C GLY A 239 -9.42 2.37 -4.34
N ALA A 240 -10.60 2.99 -4.27
CA ALA A 240 -11.79 2.51 -4.98
C ALA A 240 -11.65 2.66 -6.51
N GLN A 241 -11.10 3.78 -6.97
CA GLN A 241 -10.85 4.02 -8.40
C GLN A 241 -9.84 3.03 -8.97
N ALA A 242 -8.81 2.65 -8.21
CA ALA A 242 -7.87 1.61 -8.61
C ALA A 242 -8.53 0.23 -8.77
N ILE A 243 -9.44 -0.15 -7.86
CA ILE A 243 -10.21 -1.40 -7.99
C ILE A 243 -11.07 -1.37 -9.25
N LYS A 244 -11.77 -0.26 -9.52
CA LYS A 244 -12.56 -0.07 -10.74
C LYS A 244 -11.70 -0.23 -12.00
N ALA A 245 -10.57 0.48 -12.07
CA ALA A 245 -9.64 0.41 -13.20
C ALA A 245 -9.07 -1.01 -13.39
N PHE A 246 -8.81 -1.74 -12.30
CA PHE A 246 -8.37 -3.12 -12.38
C PHE A 246 -9.45 -4.06 -12.91
N VAL A 247 -10.72 -3.90 -12.50
CA VAL A 247 -11.82 -4.70 -13.05
C VAL A 247 -11.98 -4.47 -14.55
N GLU A 248 -11.84 -3.23 -15.01
CA GLU A 248 -11.84 -2.89 -16.44
C GLU A 248 -10.66 -3.54 -17.18
N TYR A 249 -9.45 -3.46 -16.61
CA TYR A 249 -8.27 -4.14 -17.13
C TYR A 249 -8.48 -5.66 -17.21
N ALA A 250 -9.00 -6.28 -16.15
CA ALA A 250 -9.21 -7.72 -16.06
C ALA A 250 -10.19 -8.20 -17.15
N ARG A 251 -11.30 -7.48 -17.34
CA ARG A 251 -12.27 -7.76 -18.41
C ARG A 251 -11.63 -7.67 -19.79
N ALA A 252 -10.79 -6.66 -20.03
CA ALA A 252 -10.08 -6.49 -21.30
C ALA A 252 -9.01 -7.56 -21.57
N ASN A 253 -8.55 -8.28 -20.53
CA ASN A 253 -7.47 -9.27 -20.62
C ASN A 253 -7.95 -10.70 -20.34
N ASN A 254 -9.26 -10.96 -20.43
CA ASN A 254 -9.88 -12.26 -20.16
C ASN A 254 -9.52 -12.82 -18.77
N ILE A 255 -9.50 -11.96 -17.75
CA ILE A 255 -9.31 -12.34 -16.34
C ILE A 255 -10.65 -12.20 -15.64
N LYS A 256 -11.05 -13.25 -14.92
CA LYS A 256 -12.27 -13.24 -14.11
C LYS A 256 -11.98 -12.57 -12.77
N VAL A 257 -12.90 -11.76 -12.28
CA VAL A 257 -12.76 -11.08 -11.00
C VAL A 257 -13.89 -11.46 -10.09
N TYR A 258 -13.53 -11.94 -8.90
CA TYR A 258 -14.41 -12.08 -7.75
C TYR A 258 -13.87 -11.23 -6.61
N ALA A 259 -14.73 -10.90 -5.66
CA ALA A 259 -14.33 -10.29 -4.41
C ALA A 259 -14.82 -11.11 -3.22
N THR A 260 -14.16 -11.00 -2.07
CA THR A 260 -14.63 -11.57 -0.80
C THR A 260 -14.24 -10.67 0.37
N TRP A 261 -14.71 -11.00 1.56
CA TRP A 261 -14.55 -10.17 2.75
C TRP A 261 -13.17 -10.37 3.37
N PRO A 262 -12.41 -9.29 3.69
CA PRO A 262 -11.16 -9.41 4.43
C PRO A 262 -11.43 -9.92 5.85
N ASN A 263 -10.48 -10.63 6.44
CA ASN A 263 -10.61 -11.05 7.84
C ASN A 263 -10.37 -9.87 8.79
N THR A 264 -11.20 -9.71 9.81
CA THR A 264 -10.96 -8.80 10.93
C THR A 264 -11.60 -9.30 12.22
N ILE A 265 -11.28 -8.66 13.35
CA ILE A 265 -11.86 -9.00 14.66
C ILE A 265 -13.36 -8.74 14.62
N ASP A 266 -14.18 -9.69 15.06
CA ASP A 266 -15.63 -9.53 15.17
C ASP A 266 -15.97 -8.55 16.30
N PHE A 267 -16.62 -7.45 15.94
CA PHE A 267 -17.12 -6.44 16.86
C PHE A 267 -18.64 -6.34 16.77
N PRO A 268 -19.36 -6.20 17.91
CA PRO A 268 -20.82 -5.99 17.92
C PRO A 268 -21.31 -4.81 17.07
N GLU A 269 -20.49 -3.77 16.93
CA GLU A 269 -20.75 -2.57 16.15
C GLU A 269 -20.97 -2.87 14.67
N TYR A 270 -20.33 -3.92 14.15
CA TYR A 270 -20.46 -4.32 12.75
C TYR A 270 -21.85 -4.85 12.39
N ARG A 271 -22.67 -5.21 13.38
CA ARG A 271 -24.06 -5.62 13.13
C ARG A 271 -24.98 -4.43 12.78
N LYS A 272 -24.48 -3.19 12.95
CA LYS A 272 -25.25 -1.95 12.72
C LYS A 272 -24.71 -1.11 11.57
N THR A 273 -23.54 -1.45 11.01
CA THR A 273 -22.95 -0.66 9.93
C THR A 273 -23.61 -0.95 8.59
N SER A 274 -23.85 0.09 7.80
CA SER A 274 -24.22 -0.03 6.39
C SER A 274 -23.01 -0.25 5.47
N GLY A 275 -21.79 -0.12 6.00
CA GLY A 275 -20.56 -0.16 5.20
C GLY A 275 -20.34 -1.47 4.46
N PHE A 276 -20.78 -2.61 5.01
CA PHE A 276 -20.77 -3.88 4.28
C PHE A 276 -21.63 -3.81 3.03
N GLN A 277 -22.86 -3.32 3.15
CA GLN A 277 -23.77 -3.18 2.03
C GLN A 277 -23.21 -2.22 0.97
N GLN A 278 -22.59 -1.11 1.38
CA GLN A 278 -21.94 -0.17 0.46
C GLN A 278 -20.80 -0.84 -0.35
N ILE A 279 -19.98 -1.66 0.30
CA ILE A 279 -18.91 -2.41 -0.38
C ILE A 279 -19.50 -3.46 -1.34
N LYS A 280 -20.56 -4.17 -0.92
CA LYS A 280 -21.26 -5.16 -1.77
C LYS A 280 -21.85 -4.51 -3.01
N GLU A 281 -22.51 -3.37 -2.84
CA GLU A 281 -23.08 -2.56 -3.94
C GLU A 281 -22.00 -2.03 -4.87
N PHE A 282 -20.87 -1.58 -4.32
CA PHE A 282 -19.73 -1.13 -5.13
C PHE A 282 -19.24 -2.24 -6.09
N TYR A 283 -18.97 -3.45 -5.60
CA TYR A 283 -18.57 -4.56 -6.47
C TYR A 283 -19.69 -5.00 -7.42
N ALA A 284 -20.94 -5.03 -6.96
CA ALA A 284 -22.08 -5.34 -7.82
C ALA A 284 -22.22 -4.36 -9.00
N ASN A 285 -22.03 -3.06 -8.77
CA ASN A 285 -22.03 -2.03 -9.81
C ASN A 285 -20.88 -2.18 -10.80
N LEU A 286 -19.77 -2.83 -10.41
CA LEU A 286 -18.67 -3.19 -11.30
C LEU A 286 -18.91 -4.51 -12.06
N GLY A 287 -20.00 -5.22 -11.77
CA GLY A 287 -20.28 -6.56 -12.30
C GLY A 287 -19.39 -7.64 -11.68
N VAL A 288 -18.89 -7.43 -10.46
CA VAL A 288 -18.05 -8.37 -9.72
C VAL A 288 -18.89 -9.04 -8.63
N GLN A 289 -18.94 -10.37 -8.66
CA GLN A 289 -19.62 -11.14 -7.61
C GLN A 289 -18.79 -11.11 -6.32
N MET A 290 -19.45 -10.74 -5.23
CA MET A 290 -18.93 -10.91 -3.88
C MET A 290 -19.30 -12.27 -3.32
N ILE A 291 -18.29 -13.05 -2.94
CA ILE A 291 -18.41 -14.40 -2.40
C ILE A 291 -18.58 -14.33 -0.88
N GLY A 292 -19.65 -14.93 -0.39
CA GLY A 292 -20.03 -15.01 1.01
C GLY A 292 -20.65 -13.73 1.56
N GLU A 293 -21.05 -13.82 2.82
CA GLU A 293 -21.52 -12.68 3.63
C GLU A 293 -20.42 -12.17 4.56
N PRO A 294 -20.53 -10.92 5.07
CA PRO A 294 -19.48 -10.30 5.88
C PRO A 294 -18.92 -11.15 7.03
N GLN A 295 -19.77 -11.98 7.62
CA GLN A 295 -19.42 -12.89 8.72
C GLN A 295 -18.31 -13.88 8.34
N LEU A 296 -18.12 -14.16 7.04
CA LEU A 296 -17.01 -14.97 6.52
C LEU A 296 -15.63 -14.36 6.84
N GLY A 297 -15.60 -13.05 7.08
CA GLY A 297 -14.42 -12.30 7.48
C GLY A 297 -14.32 -11.99 8.97
N LEU A 298 -15.26 -12.39 9.82
CA LEU A 298 -15.29 -11.93 11.22
C LEU A 298 -14.88 -13.05 12.17
N TYR A 299 -13.77 -12.86 12.89
CA TYR A 299 -13.19 -13.85 13.78
C TYR A 299 -13.02 -13.31 15.21
N PRO A 300 -13.07 -14.17 16.26
CA PRO A 300 -12.78 -13.72 17.61
C PRO A 300 -11.33 -13.24 17.73
N THR A 301 -11.05 -12.37 18.70
CA THR A 301 -9.70 -11.83 18.96
C THR A 301 -8.64 -12.91 19.17
N THR A 302 -9.03 -14.09 19.68
CA THR A 302 -8.14 -15.24 19.89
C THR A 302 -7.61 -15.88 18.61
N ALA A 303 -8.19 -15.55 17.45
CA ALA A 303 -7.79 -16.08 16.15
C ALA A 303 -6.62 -15.33 15.51
N PHE A 304 -6.13 -14.24 16.13
CA PHE A 304 -5.14 -13.34 15.57
C PHE A 304 -3.80 -13.43 16.32
N TYR A 305 -2.68 -13.32 15.60
CA TYR A 305 -1.34 -13.45 16.21
C TYR A 305 -0.58 -12.12 16.40
N ASP A 306 -0.98 -11.01 15.77
CA ASP A 306 -0.31 -9.71 15.97
C ASP A 306 -1.22 -8.47 15.83
N THR A 307 -2.03 -8.42 14.76
CA THR A 307 -2.90 -7.33 14.33
C THR A 307 -4.31 -7.85 14.12
N GLN A 308 -5.28 -6.94 14.02
CA GLN A 308 -6.67 -7.29 13.69
C GLN A 308 -6.87 -7.81 12.26
N TYR A 309 -5.82 -8.01 11.46
CA TYR A 309 -5.89 -8.53 10.09
C TYR A 309 -5.05 -9.79 9.88
N HIS A 310 -4.26 -10.26 10.85
CA HIS A 310 -3.43 -11.44 10.64
C HIS A 310 -3.88 -12.60 11.53
N LEU A 311 -4.50 -13.59 10.89
CA LEU A 311 -4.93 -14.82 11.55
C LEU A 311 -3.73 -15.68 11.90
N ASP A 312 -3.82 -16.38 13.02
CA ASP A 312 -2.91 -17.49 13.32
C ASP A 312 -3.12 -18.65 12.34
N TYR A 313 -2.18 -19.61 12.35
CA TYR A 313 -2.20 -20.70 11.39
C TYR A 313 -3.46 -21.59 11.48
N ALA A 314 -4.02 -21.80 12.68
CA ALA A 314 -5.24 -22.60 12.83
C ALA A 314 -6.47 -21.84 12.28
N ALA A 315 -6.53 -20.54 12.53
CA ALA A 315 -7.58 -19.68 12.03
C ALA A 315 -7.52 -19.49 10.50
N ILE A 316 -6.32 -19.47 9.89
CA ILE A 316 -6.17 -19.50 8.42
C ILE A 316 -6.81 -20.74 7.81
N LYS A 317 -6.58 -21.92 8.39
CA LYS A 317 -7.21 -23.17 7.92
C LYS A 317 -8.72 -23.11 8.05
N LYS A 318 -9.22 -22.66 9.21
CA LYS A 318 -10.65 -22.48 9.44
C LYS A 318 -11.26 -21.53 8.41
N ARG A 319 -10.64 -20.37 8.19
CA ARG A 319 -11.12 -19.38 7.22
C ARG A 319 -11.15 -19.92 5.80
N THR A 320 -10.12 -20.66 5.41
CA THR A 320 -10.06 -21.28 4.09
C THR A 320 -11.19 -22.30 3.91
N GLN A 321 -11.46 -23.12 4.94
CA GLN A 321 -12.59 -24.05 4.94
C GLN A 321 -13.96 -23.36 4.87
N ASP A 322 -14.13 -22.27 5.65
CA ASP A 322 -15.37 -21.48 5.64
C ASP A 322 -15.60 -20.90 4.23
N PHE A 323 -14.54 -20.39 3.58
CA PHE A 323 -14.60 -19.85 2.23
C PHE A 323 -14.95 -20.92 1.17
N ILE A 324 -14.32 -22.10 1.23
CA ILE A 324 -14.66 -23.23 0.36
C ILE A 324 -16.13 -23.63 0.54
N THR A 325 -16.63 -23.58 1.77
CA THR A 325 -18.05 -23.87 2.06
C THR A 325 -18.96 -22.85 1.39
N ALA A 326 -18.63 -21.56 1.46
CA ALA A 326 -19.37 -20.50 0.79
C ALA A 326 -19.39 -20.67 -0.73
N LEU A 327 -18.24 -21.00 -1.36
CA LEU A 327 -18.17 -21.30 -2.80
C LEU A 327 -19.14 -22.41 -3.20
N ARG A 328 -19.15 -23.52 -2.45
CA ARG A 328 -20.01 -24.67 -2.71
C ARG A 328 -21.50 -24.32 -2.55
N GLN A 329 -21.85 -23.49 -1.57
CA GLN A 329 -23.22 -23.01 -1.34
C GLN A 329 -23.70 -22.07 -2.44
N GLU A 330 -22.82 -21.24 -2.98
CA GLU A 330 -23.13 -20.30 -4.07
C GLU A 330 -22.97 -20.92 -5.47
N HIS A 331 -22.65 -22.21 -5.56
CA HIS A 331 -22.38 -22.92 -6.82
C HIS A 331 -21.30 -22.24 -7.69
N ILE A 332 -20.30 -21.63 -7.05
CA ILE A 332 -19.16 -21.03 -7.73
C ILE A 332 -18.11 -22.11 -7.96
N ASP A 333 -17.85 -22.38 -9.23
CA ASP A 333 -16.77 -23.26 -9.66
C ASP A 333 -15.76 -22.46 -10.49
N PHE A 334 -14.60 -22.20 -9.90
CA PHE A 334 -13.51 -21.51 -10.58
C PHE A 334 -12.98 -22.33 -11.77
N ALA A 335 -12.99 -23.66 -11.72
CA ALA A 335 -12.51 -24.53 -12.78
C ALA A 335 -13.50 -24.60 -13.96
N ALA A 336 -14.81 -24.75 -13.70
CA ALA A 336 -15.82 -24.73 -14.77
C ALA A 336 -15.89 -23.37 -15.49
N SER A 337 -15.52 -22.30 -14.79
CA SER A 337 -15.47 -20.97 -15.38
C SER A 337 -14.33 -20.83 -16.42
N GLN A 338 -13.42 -21.78 -16.57
CA GLN A 338 -12.25 -21.65 -17.45
C GLN A 338 -12.44 -22.27 -18.85
N GLY A 339 -13.63 -22.80 -19.17
CA GLY A 339 -13.93 -23.49 -20.42
C GLY A 339 -14.84 -22.77 -21.43
N GLY A 340 -14.97 -21.43 -21.35
CA GLY A 340 -15.88 -20.63 -22.20
C GLY A 340 -15.18 -19.71 -23.16
#